data_AF-A0A3M1DT98-F1
#
_entry.id   AF-A0A3M1DT98-F1
#
_cell.length_a   1.000
_cell.length_b   1.000
_cell.length_c   1.000
_cell.angle_alpha   90.00
_cell.angle_beta   90.00
_cell.angle_gamma   90.00
#
_symmetry.space_group_name_H-M   'P 1'
#
loop_
_entity.id
_entity.type
_entity.pdbx_description
1 polymer ?
#
loop_
_entity_poly.entity_id
_entity_poly.type
_entity_poly.pdbx_seq_one_letter_code
_entity_poly.pdbx_strand_id
1 'polypeptide(L)'
;MNIIVVGLSHHTAPVEIREKVAFAPTDMEKPLRQVVELPEISEAVIVSTCNRVEIYATAKDADAGIAVLRRFLARYHGLEDDLLLPHLYDYQGSDAIRHVFRVASSLDSMVIGEPQILGQIKTAYGYASEFRTVGLVLNRFLHKAFSVAKRVRTETNIAGNAVSVSFAAVELARKIFGSLDGK
;
A
#
# COMPACT_ATOMS: atom_id res chain seq x y z
N MET A 1 -5.44 -8.26 19.75
CA MET A 1 -5.23 -7.16 18.79
C MET A 1 -4.59 -7.78 17.57
N ASN A 2 -5.29 -7.76 16.43
CA ASN A 2 -4.86 -8.35 15.18
C ASN A 2 -4.45 -7.26 14.20
N ILE A 3 -3.37 -7.49 13.45
CA ILE A 3 -3.01 -6.64 12.31
C ILE A 3 -3.89 -7.06 11.14
N ILE A 4 -4.54 -6.09 10.50
CA ILE A 4 -5.36 -6.28 9.32
C ILE A 4 -4.91 -5.33 8.21
N VAL A 5 -5.13 -5.74 6.97
CA VAL A 5 -4.93 -4.91 5.78
C VAL A 5 -6.23 -4.96 4.99
N VAL A 6 -6.74 -3.81 4.58
CA VAL A 6 -7.83 -3.70 3.60
C VAL A 6 -7.39 -2.76 2.50
N GLY A 7 -7.57 -3.15 1.24
CA GLY A 7 -7.18 -2.29 0.15
C GLY A 7 -7.42 -2.89 -1.22
N LEU A 8 -6.87 -2.22 -2.21
CA LEU A 8 -6.87 -2.66 -3.60
C LEU A 8 -5.54 -2.29 -4.26
N SER A 9 -5.23 -3.00 -5.34
CA SER A 9 -4.02 -2.76 -6.11
C SER A 9 -4.29 -2.92 -7.60
N HIS A 10 -3.27 -2.65 -8.41
CA HIS A 10 -3.27 -2.92 -9.85
C HIS A 10 -3.61 -4.38 -10.22
N HIS A 11 -3.52 -5.34 -9.28
CA HIS A 11 -3.95 -6.72 -9.51
C HIS A 11 -5.47 -6.91 -9.41
N THR A 12 -6.16 -6.13 -8.57
CA THR A 12 -7.58 -6.32 -8.27
C THR A 12 -8.48 -5.24 -8.82
N ALA A 13 -7.92 -4.08 -9.17
CA ALA A 13 -8.68 -2.92 -9.62
C ALA A 13 -8.06 -2.27 -10.87
N PRO A 14 -8.89 -1.93 -11.88
CA PRO A 14 -8.44 -1.14 -13.01
C PRO A 14 -8.09 0.30 -12.57
N VAL A 15 -7.39 1.05 -13.42
CA VAL A 15 -6.86 2.38 -13.05
C VAL A 15 -7.97 3.37 -12.68
N GLU A 16 -9.11 3.29 -13.36
CA GLU A 16 -10.28 4.15 -13.18
C GLU A 16 -10.92 3.99 -11.81
N ILE A 17 -10.81 2.80 -11.20
CA ILE A 17 -11.25 2.55 -9.82
C ILE A 17 -10.18 3.03 -8.84
N ARG A 18 -8.89 2.77 -9.12
CA ARG A 18 -7.77 3.18 -8.27
C ARG A 18 -7.69 4.70 -8.10
N GLU A 19 -7.88 5.45 -9.17
CA GLU A 19 -7.84 6.92 -9.13
C GLU A 19 -8.98 7.50 -8.28
N LYS A 20 -10.16 6.89 -8.28
CA LYS A 20 -11.31 7.33 -7.46
C LYS A 20 -11.08 7.16 -5.95
N VAL A 21 -10.25 6.19 -5.56
CA VAL A 21 -9.96 5.89 -4.14
C VAL A 21 -8.59 6.38 -3.68
N ALA A 22 -7.88 7.16 -4.50
CA ALA A 22 -6.57 7.67 -4.11
C ALA A 22 -6.72 8.74 -3.02
N PHE A 23 -5.89 8.65 -1.98
CA PHE A 23 -5.74 9.72 -0.98
C PHE A 23 -4.66 10.71 -1.40
N ALA A 24 -4.97 12.00 -1.32
CA ALA A 24 -4.02 13.07 -1.61
C ALA A 24 -2.95 13.16 -0.48
N PRO A 25 -1.64 13.20 -0.81
CA PRO A 25 -0.58 13.29 0.20
C PRO A 25 -0.69 14.53 1.12
N THR A 26 -1.32 15.60 0.64
CA THR A 26 -1.49 16.86 1.38
C THR A 26 -2.70 16.87 2.33
N ASP A 27 -3.55 15.85 2.31
CA ASP A 27 -4.80 15.80 3.09
C ASP A 27 -4.98 14.43 3.77
N MET A 28 -3.92 13.99 4.45
CA MET A 28 -3.90 12.68 5.11
C MET A 28 -4.43 12.70 6.55
N GLU A 29 -4.49 13.88 7.19
CA GLU A 29 -4.95 14.02 8.58
C GLU A 29 -6.39 13.56 8.75
N LYS A 30 -7.30 14.12 7.95
CA LYS A 30 -8.73 13.82 8.00
C LYS A 30 -9.04 12.33 7.83
N PRO A 31 -8.58 11.63 6.77
CA PRO A 31 -8.89 10.22 6.61
C PRO A 31 -8.28 9.37 7.72
N LEU A 32 -7.05 9.64 8.15
CA LEU A 32 -6.43 8.91 9.25
C LEU A 32 -7.21 9.04 10.56
N ARG A 33 -7.62 10.26 10.93
CA ARG A 33 -8.43 10.50 12.13
C ARG A 33 -9.77 9.79 12.05
N GLN A 34 -10.46 9.88 10.92
CA GLN A 34 -11.75 9.21 10.75
C GLN A 34 -11.64 7.68 10.83
N VAL A 35 -10.53 7.09 10.37
CA VAL A 35 -10.30 5.64 10.52
C VAL A 35 -10.14 5.25 12.00
N VAL A 36 -9.36 5.99 12.79
CA VAL A 36 -9.16 5.66 14.21
C VAL A 36 -10.33 6.07 15.12
N GLU A 37 -11.28 6.87 14.61
CA GLU A 37 -12.57 7.12 15.25
C GLU A 37 -13.53 5.93 15.12
N LEU A 38 -13.27 4.97 14.23
CA LEU A 38 -14.03 3.73 14.14
C LEU A 38 -13.79 2.87 15.40
N PRO A 39 -14.84 2.47 16.15
CA PRO A 39 -14.69 1.74 17.42
C PRO A 39 -13.88 0.44 17.33
N GLU A 40 -13.88 -0.20 16.17
CA GLU A 40 -13.19 -1.46 15.91
C GLU A 40 -11.68 -1.28 15.69
N ILE A 41 -11.23 -0.06 15.35
CA ILE A 41 -9.86 0.25 14.93
C ILE A 41 -9.12 0.97 16.05
N SER A 42 -7.92 0.49 16.37
CA SER A 42 -7.06 1.07 17.42
C SER A 42 -5.86 1.84 16.89
N GLU A 43 -5.35 1.45 15.72
CA GLU A 43 -4.22 2.09 15.05
C GLU A 43 -4.44 1.98 13.55
N ALA A 44 -3.98 2.95 12.76
CA ALA A 44 -4.11 2.96 11.31
C ALA A 44 -2.94 3.67 10.61
N VAL A 45 -2.61 3.19 9.41
CA VAL A 45 -1.74 3.83 8.42
C VAL A 45 -2.38 3.69 7.05
N ILE A 46 -2.41 4.76 6.27
CA ILE A 46 -2.96 4.76 4.90
C ILE A 46 -1.80 4.84 3.91
N VAL A 47 -1.67 3.83 3.06
CA VAL A 47 -0.70 3.77 1.96
C VAL A 47 -1.45 4.01 0.65
N SER A 48 -1.26 5.19 0.08
CA SER A 48 -1.85 5.59 -1.20
C SER A 48 -0.74 5.85 -2.21
N THR A 49 -0.70 5.07 -3.28
CA THR A 49 0.24 5.22 -4.39
C THR A 49 -0.51 5.15 -5.72
N CYS A 50 0.17 5.32 -6.84
CA CYS A 50 -0.44 5.10 -8.15
C CYS A 50 -0.96 3.67 -8.32
N ASN A 51 -0.33 2.66 -7.69
CA ASN A 51 -0.60 1.24 -7.95
C ASN A 51 -1.38 0.54 -6.85
N ARG A 52 -1.59 1.18 -5.69
CA ARG A 52 -2.34 0.61 -4.56
C ARG A 52 -2.87 1.67 -3.62
N VAL A 53 -4.00 1.34 -3.00
CA VAL A 53 -4.58 2.05 -1.86
C VAL A 53 -4.87 1.02 -0.79
N GLU A 54 -4.20 1.15 0.36
CA GLU A 54 -4.29 0.20 1.47
C GLU A 54 -4.39 0.92 2.81
N ILE A 55 -5.18 0.35 3.70
CA ILE A 55 -5.24 0.73 5.11
C ILE A 55 -4.64 -0.42 5.92
N TYR A 56 -3.55 -0.15 6.61
CA TYR A 56 -2.97 -1.05 7.60
C TYR A 56 -3.50 -0.67 8.96
N ALA A 57 -4.17 -1.58 9.64
CA ALA A 57 -4.82 -1.27 10.89
C ALA A 57 -4.60 -2.33 11.95
N THR A 58 -4.91 -1.97 13.20
CA THR A 58 -5.09 -2.94 14.27
C THR A 58 -6.53 -2.94 14.75
N ALA A 59 -7.09 -4.12 14.96
CA ALA A 59 -8.44 -4.30 15.45
C ALA A 59 -8.46 -5.35 16.56
N LYS A 60 -9.41 -5.24 17.50
CA LYS A 60 -9.62 -6.28 18.52
C LYS A 60 -10.25 -7.51 17.88
N ASP A 61 -11.31 -7.29 17.11
CA ASP A 61 -11.98 -8.25 16.26
C ASP A 61 -11.59 -7.95 14.80
N ALA A 62 -10.95 -8.92 14.14
CA ALA A 62 -10.40 -8.71 12.81
C ALA A 62 -11.48 -8.62 11.73
N ASP A 63 -12.53 -9.44 11.83
CA ASP A 63 -13.62 -9.48 10.85
C ASP A 63 -14.47 -8.20 10.94
N ALA A 64 -14.76 -7.77 12.17
CA ALA A 64 -15.44 -6.49 12.40
C ALA A 64 -14.61 -5.30 11.88
N GLY A 65 -13.30 -5.30 12.17
CA GLY A 65 -12.35 -4.30 11.67
C GLY A 65 -12.31 -4.22 10.14
N ILE A 66 -12.23 -5.37 9.47
CA ILE A 66 -12.25 -5.44 8.01
C ILE A 66 -13.56 -4.90 7.45
N ALA A 67 -14.71 -5.29 8.02
CA ALA A 67 -16.01 -4.84 7.56
C ALA A 67 -16.15 -3.31 7.63
N VAL A 68 -15.67 -2.67 8.70
CA VAL A 68 -15.73 -1.20 8.82
C VAL A 68 -14.75 -0.49 7.91
N LEU A 69 -13.55 -1.04 7.67
CA LEU A 69 -12.58 -0.45 6.75
C LEU A 69 -13.02 -0.54 5.28
N ARG A 70 -13.62 -1.67 4.88
CA ARG A 70 -14.22 -1.84 3.54
C ARG A 70 -15.25 -0.75 3.27
N ARG A 71 -16.19 -0.55 4.20
CA ARG A 71 -17.22 0.50 4.12
C ARG A 71 -16.64 1.92 4.27
N PHE A 72 -15.55 2.08 5.01
CA PHE A 72 -14.89 3.38 5.15
C PHE A 72 -14.32 3.84 3.81
N LEU A 73 -13.60 2.97 3.09
CA LEU A 73 -13.04 3.29 1.77
C LEU A 73 -14.13 3.73 0.79
N ALA A 74 -15.25 2.99 0.71
CA ALA A 74 -16.35 3.37 -0.18
C ALA A 74 -16.94 4.74 0.19
N ARG A 75 -17.32 4.90 1.47
CA ARG A 75 -17.98 6.13 1.95
C ARG A 75 -17.09 7.36 1.91
N TYR A 76 -15.81 7.23 2.26
CA TYR A 76 -14.86 8.36 2.25
C TYR A 76 -14.73 8.95 0.84
N HIS A 77 -14.75 8.09 -0.18
CA HIS A 77 -14.64 8.49 -1.59
C HIS A 77 -16.00 8.70 -2.27
N GLY A 78 -17.11 8.61 -1.54
CA GLY A 78 -18.46 8.81 -2.09
C GLY A 78 -18.84 7.76 -3.15
N LEU A 79 -18.31 6.54 -3.05
CA LEU A 79 -18.59 5.45 -3.97
C LEU A 79 -19.66 4.52 -3.38
N GLU A 80 -20.45 3.92 -4.27
CA GLU A 80 -21.35 2.84 -3.89
C GLU A 80 -20.55 1.57 -3.54
N ASP A 81 -21.05 0.83 -2.54
CA ASP A 81 -20.41 -0.41 -2.09
C ASP A 81 -20.26 -1.43 -3.24
N ASP A 82 -21.30 -1.58 -4.08
CA ASP A 82 -21.30 -2.49 -5.23
C ASP A 82 -20.22 -2.16 -6.27
N LEU A 83 -19.81 -0.89 -6.35
CA LEU A 83 -18.76 -0.44 -7.25
C LEU A 83 -17.36 -0.78 -6.71
N LEU A 84 -17.13 -0.64 -5.41
CA LEU A 84 -15.78 -0.73 -4.83
C LEU A 84 -15.47 -2.09 -4.21
N LEU A 85 -16.41 -2.66 -3.44
CA LEU A 85 -16.17 -3.86 -2.64
C LEU A 85 -15.67 -5.08 -3.43
N PRO A 86 -16.09 -5.32 -4.69
CA PRO A 86 -15.57 -6.43 -5.50
C PRO A 86 -14.06 -6.34 -5.80
N HIS A 87 -13.48 -5.14 -5.72
CA HIS A 87 -12.07 -4.90 -5.99
C HIS A 87 -11.19 -4.95 -4.74
N LEU A 88 -11.80 -4.95 -3.55
CA LEU A 88 -11.08 -4.95 -2.27
C LEU A 88 -10.64 -6.36 -1.87
N TYR A 89 -9.35 -6.49 -1.54
CA TYR A 89 -8.84 -7.60 -0.75
C TYR A 89 -8.71 -7.22 0.72
N ASP A 90 -8.69 -8.23 1.56
CA ASP A 90 -8.31 -8.11 2.96
C ASP A 90 -7.39 -9.26 3.37
N TYR A 91 -6.55 -8.96 4.37
CA TYR A 91 -5.66 -9.93 4.99
C TYR A 91 -5.68 -9.74 6.50
N GLN A 92 -5.47 -10.83 7.24
CA GLN A 92 -5.48 -10.85 8.69
C GLN A 92 -4.21 -11.52 9.23
N GLY A 93 -3.73 -11.03 10.37
CA GLY A 93 -2.66 -11.68 11.14
C GLY A 93 -1.39 -11.92 10.32
N SER A 94 -0.99 -13.19 10.20
CA SER A 94 0.22 -13.58 9.47
C SER A 94 0.16 -13.28 7.97
N ASP A 95 -1.02 -13.32 7.37
CA ASP A 95 -1.21 -13.00 5.95
C ASP A 95 -1.05 -11.50 5.71
N ALA A 96 -1.60 -10.66 6.62
CA ALA A 96 -1.38 -9.22 6.59
C ALA A 96 0.10 -8.87 6.74
N ILE A 97 0.80 -9.52 7.69
CA ILE A 97 2.24 -9.33 7.90
C ILE A 97 3.04 -9.72 6.65
N ARG A 98 2.74 -10.88 6.07
CA ARG A 98 3.41 -11.37 4.85
C ARG A 98 3.18 -10.44 3.68
N HIS A 99 1.95 -9.96 3.50
CA HIS A 99 1.58 -9.02 2.45
C HIS A 99 2.40 -7.74 2.54
N VAL A 100 2.39 -7.05 3.69
CA VAL A 100 3.15 -5.80 3.86
C VAL A 100 4.65 -6.01 3.67
N PHE A 101 5.23 -7.15 4.11
CA PHE A 101 6.64 -7.45 3.83
C PHE A 101 6.91 -7.61 2.33
N ARG A 102 6.00 -8.23 1.57
CA ARG A 102 6.14 -8.34 0.10
C ARG A 102 6.03 -6.97 -0.57
N VAL A 103 5.04 -6.17 -0.20
CA VAL A 103 4.85 -4.81 -0.74
C VAL A 103 6.06 -3.93 -0.41
N ALA A 104 6.49 -3.87 0.86
CA ALA A 104 7.63 -3.06 1.28
C ALA A 104 8.95 -3.52 0.64
N SER A 105 9.09 -4.81 0.32
CA SER A 105 10.24 -5.37 -0.39
C SER A 105 10.12 -5.26 -1.92
N SER A 106 9.08 -4.61 -2.43
CA SER A 106 8.81 -4.47 -3.87
C SER A 106 8.62 -5.80 -4.61
N LEU A 107 8.24 -6.87 -3.89
CA LEU A 107 7.90 -8.19 -4.45
C LEU A 107 6.46 -8.26 -4.97
N ASP A 108 5.64 -7.32 -4.53
CA ASP A 108 4.25 -7.13 -4.96
C ASP A 108 4.11 -5.72 -5.56
N SER A 109 4.91 -5.44 -6.58
CA SER A 109 4.93 -4.16 -7.29
C SER A 109 4.83 -4.41 -8.78
N MET A 110 4.17 -3.51 -9.51
CA MET A 110 4.10 -3.57 -10.99
C MET A 110 5.50 -3.64 -11.62
N VAL A 111 6.45 -2.93 -11.00
CA VAL A 111 7.89 -3.09 -11.26
C VAL A 111 8.55 -3.71 -10.03
N ILE A 112 9.00 -4.94 -10.17
CA ILE A 112 9.69 -5.65 -9.10
C ILE A 112 11.05 -4.99 -8.84
N GLY A 113 11.36 -4.73 -7.56
CA GLY A 113 12.65 -4.19 -7.14
C GLY A 113 12.77 -2.66 -7.19
N GLU A 114 11.72 -1.94 -7.61
CA GLU A 114 11.71 -0.48 -7.54
C GLU A 114 11.80 -0.01 -6.07
N PRO A 115 12.74 0.88 -5.72
CA PRO A 115 12.92 1.34 -4.35
C PRO A 115 11.82 2.28 -3.83
N GLN A 116 10.96 2.80 -4.71
CA GLN A 116 10.01 3.87 -4.42
C GLN A 116 8.94 3.45 -3.42
N ILE A 117 8.44 2.21 -3.50
CA ILE A 117 7.36 1.74 -2.63
C ILE A 117 7.76 1.75 -1.15
N LEU A 118 9.00 1.37 -0.82
CA LEU A 118 9.50 1.44 0.55
C LEU A 118 9.53 2.90 1.06
N GLY A 119 9.91 3.84 0.20
CA GLY A 119 9.86 5.27 0.51
C GLY A 119 8.44 5.74 0.78
N GLN A 120 7.49 5.35 -0.08
CA GLN A 120 6.08 5.71 0.06
C GLN A 120 5.46 5.16 1.36
N ILE A 121 5.76 3.92 1.75
CA ILE A 121 5.28 3.37 3.03
C ILE A 121 5.91 4.13 4.21
N LYS A 122 7.19 4.52 4.14
CA LYS A 122 7.82 5.35 5.18
C LYS A 122 7.16 6.73 5.29
N THR A 123 6.80 7.34 4.18
CA THR A 123 6.05 8.60 4.16
C THR A 123 4.65 8.44 4.76
N ALA A 124 3.92 7.39 4.37
CA ALA A 124 2.62 7.05 4.96
C ALA A 124 2.69 6.84 6.48
N TYR A 125 3.72 6.10 6.94
CA TYR A 125 4.03 5.94 8.36
C TYR A 125 4.33 7.30 9.03
N GLY A 126 5.07 8.18 8.36
CA GLY A 126 5.36 9.53 8.82
C GLY A 126 4.09 10.32 9.12
N TYR A 127 3.15 10.35 8.18
CA TYR A 127 1.84 10.99 8.39
C TYR A 127 1.07 10.37 9.56
N ALA A 128 1.02 9.03 9.63
CA ALA A 128 0.33 8.35 10.73
C ALA A 128 0.97 8.63 12.11
N SER A 129 2.29 8.77 12.16
CA SER A 129 3.02 9.18 13.37
C SER A 129 2.75 10.63 13.74
N GLU A 130 2.73 11.54 12.76
CA GLU A 130 2.44 12.96 12.95
C GLU A 130 1.05 13.17 13.52
N PHE A 131 0.05 12.52 12.92
CA PHE A 131 -1.36 12.61 13.33
C PHE A 131 -1.75 11.63 14.45
N ARG A 132 -0.77 10.94 15.05
CA ARG A 132 -0.95 10.03 16.19
C ARG A 132 -1.98 8.92 15.97
N THR A 133 -2.06 8.41 14.74
CA THR A 133 -2.94 7.29 14.38
C THR A 133 -2.21 5.95 14.37
N VAL A 134 -0.88 5.95 14.43
CA VAL A 134 -0.06 4.77 14.66
C VAL A 134 0.25 4.62 16.16
N GLY A 135 0.14 3.40 16.70
CA GLY A 135 0.45 3.08 18.10
C GLY A 135 1.59 2.07 18.20
N LEU A 136 1.71 1.40 19.35
CA LEU A 136 2.86 0.51 19.64
C LEU A 136 2.97 -0.65 18.63
N VAL A 137 1.84 -1.20 18.19
CA VAL A 137 1.81 -2.42 17.39
C VAL A 137 2.25 -2.14 15.95
N LEU A 138 1.61 -1.17 15.28
CA LEU A 138 1.97 -0.79 13.90
C LEU A 138 3.34 -0.12 13.85
N ASN A 139 3.76 0.64 14.87
CA ASN A 139 5.12 1.15 14.96
C ASN A 139 6.13 0.00 14.86
N ARG A 140 6.05 -0.98 15.78
CA ARG A 140 6.99 -2.11 15.80
C ARG A 140 6.96 -2.90 14.50
N PHE A 141 5.76 -3.14 13.97
CA PHE A 141 5.55 -3.89 12.75
C PHE A 141 6.18 -3.20 11.53
N LEU A 142 5.93 -1.90 11.32
CA LEU A 142 6.44 -1.17 10.17
C LEU A 142 7.95 -0.99 10.22
N HIS A 143 8.54 -0.75 11.41
CA HIS A 143 10.00 -0.76 11.56
C HIS A 143 10.61 -2.12 11.20
N LYS A 144 9.93 -3.22 11.56
CA LYS A 144 10.36 -4.56 11.13
C LYS A 144 10.22 -4.72 9.61
N ALA A 145 9.13 -4.25 9.01
CA ALA A 145 8.95 -4.27 7.56
C ALA A 145 10.05 -3.50 6.83
N PHE A 146 10.46 -2.33 7.34
CA PHE A 146 11.56 -1.55 6.77
C PHE A 146 12.90 -2.29 6.85
N SER A 147 13.18 -2.95 7.97
CA SER A 147 14.37 -3.78 8.15
C SER A 147 14.37 -4.98 7.18
N VAL A 148 13.24 -5.68 7.04
CA VAL A 148 13.08 -6.80 6.12
C VAL A 148 13.27 -6.36 4.67
N ALA A 149 12.62 -5.27 4.26
CA ALA A 149 12.78 -4.71 2.91
C ALA A 149 14.22 -4.35 2.60
N LYS A 150 14.94 -3.75 3.57
CA LYS A 150 16.38 -3.46 3.43
C LYS A 150 17.18 -4.76 3.23
N ARG A 151 16.95 -5.79 4.05
CA ARG A 151 17.62 -7.08 3.93
C ARG A 151 17.35 -7.75 2.58
N VAL A 152 16.10 -7.82 2.15
CA VAL A 152 15.73 -8.38 0.84
C VAL A 152 16.47 -7.65 -0.28
N ARG A 153 16.57 -6.32 -0.21
CA ARG A 153 17.29 -5.53 -1.20
C ARG A 153 18.80 -5.77 -1.21
N THR A 154 19.43 -5.95 -0.04
CA THR A 154 20.90 -6.09 0.07
C THR A 154 21.39 -7.52 -0.03
N GLU A 155 20.57 -8.49 0.38
CA GLU A 155 20.92 -9.92 0.45
C GLU A 155 20.42 -10.70 -0.78
N THR A 156 19.68 -10.05 -1.70
CA THR A 156 19.18 -10.67 -2.93
C THR A 156 19.46 -9.80 -4.15
N ASN A 157 19.37 -10.39 -5.35
CA ASN A 157 19.56 -9.67 -6.61
C ASN A 157 18.34 -8.84 -7.06
N ILE A 158 17.33 -8.66 -6.20
CA ILE A 158 16.12 -7.90 -6.54
C ILE A 158 16.44 -6.45 -6.93
N ALA A 159 17.49 -5.86 -6.34
CA ALA A 159 17.94 -4.51 -6.66
C ALA A 159 18.82 -4.44 -7.91
N GLY A 160 19.42 -5.57 -8.32
CA GLY A 160 20.36 -5.64 -9.43
C GLY A 160 19.70 -5.52 -10.80
N ASN A 161 18.41 -5.84 -10.88
CA ASN A 161 17.61 -5.80 -12.11
C ASN A 161 16.34 -4.95 -11.93
N ALA A 162 16.38 -3.85 -11.17
CA ALA A 162 15.23 -2.96 -11.04
C ALA A 162 14.95 -2.26 -12.38
N VAL A 163 14.22 -2.94 -13.26
CA VAL A 163 13.73 -2.47 -14.56
C VAL A 163 12.67 -1.40 -14.28
N SER A 164 13.08 -0.15 -14.04
CA SER A 164 12.13 0.96 -13.86
C SER A 164 11.12 1.01 -15.01
N VAL A 165 9.93 1.57 -14.82
CA VAL A 165 8.95 1.73 -15.93
C VAL A 165 9.60 2.44 -17.12
N SER A 166 10.43 3.44 -16.87
CA SER A 166 11.18 4.14 -17.91
C SER A 166 12.19 3.23 -18.61
N PHE A 167 12.90 2.38 -17.87
CA PHE A 167 13.82 1.39 -18.46
C PHE A 167 13.06 0.31 -19.25
N ALA A 168 11.91 -0.17 -18.75
CA ALA A 168 11.03 -1.10 -19.46
C ALA A 168 10.50 -0.49 -20.77
N ALA A 169 10.10 0.79 -20.73
CA ALA A 169 9.68 1.53 -21.91
C ALA A 169 10.82 1.68 -22.93
N VAL A 170 12.05 1.97 -22.48
CA VAL A 170 13.23 2.06 -23.36
C VAL A 170 13.60 0.70 -23.95
N GLU A 171 13.58 -0.38 -23.17
CA GLU A 171 13.83 -1.74 -23.65
C GLU A 171 12.76 -2.20 -24.66
N LEU A 172 11.50 -1.87 -24.41
CA LEU A 172 10.41 -2.11 -25.35
C LEU A 172 10.62 -1.32 -26.64
N ALA A 173 10.99 -0.04 -26.53
CA ALA A 173 11.30 0.79 -27.68
C ALA A 173 12.50 0.25 -28.48
N ARG A 174 13.57 -0.23 -27.82
CA ARG A 174 14.69 -0.90 -28.51
C ARG A 174 14.27 -2.19 -29.22
N LYS A 175 13.39 -2.99 -28.60
CA LYS A 175 12.85 -4.20 -29.25
C LYS A 175 12.03 -3.90 -30.50
N ILE A 176 11.23 -2.83 -30.47
CA ILE A 176 10.35 -2.45 -31.58
C ILE A 176 11.13 -1.72 -32.68
N PHE A 177 12.03 -0.81 -32.31
CA PHE A 177 12.67 0.14 -33.23
C PHE A 177 14.17 -0.07 -33.45
N GLY A 178 14.83 -0.99 -32.74
CA GLY A 178 16.28 -1.23 -32.84
C GLY A 178 17.10 -0.24 -32.01
N SER A 179 18.20 0.29 -32.58
CA SER A 179 18.97 1.33 -31.89
C SER A 179 18.18 2.63 -31.79
N LEU A 180 18.29 3.30 -30.64
CA LEU A 180 17.68 4.60 -30.36
C LEU A 180 18.71 5.75 -30.44
N ASP A 181 19.92 5.49 -30.95
CA ASP A 181 20.93 6.54 -31.09
C ASP A 181 20.42 7.65 -32.03
N GLY A 182 20.29 8.87 -31.49
CA GLY A 182 19.86 10.06 -32.25
C GLY A 182 18.34 10.28 -32.33
N LYS A 183 17.53 9.63 -31.47
CA LYS A 183 16.09 9.88 -31.34
C LYS A 183 15.69 10.32 -29.93
#